data_AF-A0A7X4FTZ1-F1
#
_entry.id   AF-A0A7X4FTZ1-F1
#
_cell.length_a   1.000
_cell.length_b   1.000
_cell.length_c   1.000
_cell.angle_alpha   90.00
_cell.angle_beta   90.00
_cell.angle_gamma   90.00
#
_symmetry.space_group_name_H-M   'P 1'
#
loop_
_entity.id
_entity.type
_entity.pdbx_description
1 polymer ?
#
loop_
_entity_poly.entity_id
_entity_poly.type
_entity_poly.pdbx_seq_one_letter_code
_entity_poly.pdbx_strand_id
1 'polypeptide(L)'
;MNWTAPVIVVADTIVVGATVFDFPLRNNNPPGDVRGFDIRTGKLKWTFHAVPREGEPYTETWENESWRKMGNTNVWSMMSADQELGYVYLPFGTPTNDYYGGDRHGDNVYAESIVCLDARSGEVVWHFQTIHHGVWDYALASAPNLIDIVVDGREIKAVAVVSKVAMTYVFDRATGEHVWPIVETPVDYHSRIPGEKLSRTQPFTTRPPPFETLGIDYDDLIDFTPELRAEAFKVIRDYVIGPVFTPPIVHGEDGKRAYLQNPGPGGGANWTGASFDPETNILYVPSLTRPGAISLSAPDPARSDWRYSINRRPMPRVQGLPLLKPPYRRITAFDMNRGEMLWQVPLGEGPRDHPAIEHLNLGRLGTPPQDGVVTEGGVLVTKTLVISIEPIVDELGDRSANGSYLVAFDKATGELLARLEVERSLHGGPMTYMHEGRQYILIAGGGERPGPGTPVEAVAVAGATRPTPRHPPRKSELLAFALPR
;
A
#
# COMPACT_ATOMS: atom_id res chain seq x y z
N MET A 1 12.05 -16.63 5.65
CA MET A 1 10.61 -16.64 5.32
C MET A 1 9.85 -16.60 6.63
N ASN A 2 8.95 -15.63 6.78
CA ASN A 2 8.08 -15.47 7.94
C ASN A 2 6.61 -15.52 7.47
N TRP A 3 5.68 -15.67 8.41
CA TRP A 3 4.24 -15.54 8.18
C TRP A 3 3.76 -14.35 9.00
N THR A 4 3.45 -13.23 8.34
CA THR A 4 3.10 -11.97 9.05
C THR A 4 1.66 -11.54 8.85
N ALA A 5 1.02 -11.91 7.74
CA ALA A 5 -0.40 -11.69 7.49
C ALA A 5 -1.29 -12.78 8.14
N PRO A 6 -2.54 -12.45 8.49
CA PRO A 6 -3.51 -13.45 8.90
C PRO A 6 -3.80 -14.44 7.77
N VAL A 7 -4.03 -15.70 8.13
CA VAL A 7 -4.51 -16.73 7.20
C VAL A 7 -5.97 -16.47 6.83
N ILE A 8 -6.40 -16.96 5.66
CA ILE A 8 -7.80 -16.92 5.27
C ILE A 8 -8.38 -18.33 5.19
N VAL A 9 -9.64 -18.47 5.60
CA VAL A 9 -10.39 -19.73 5.52
C VAL A 9 -11.46 -19.59 4.46
N VAL A 10 -11.50 -20.52 3.52
CA VAL A 10 -12.54 -20.58 2.49
C VAL A 10 -12.88 -22.03 2.17
N ALA A 11 -14.17 -22.33 2.10
CA ALA A 11 -14.69 -23.69 2.08
C ALA A 11 -14.12 -24.53 3.24
N ASP A 12 -13.36 -25.58 2.94
CA ASP A 12 -12.70 -26.47 3.89
C ASP A 12 -11.17 -26.28 3.92
N THR A 13 -10.66 -25.17 3.36
CA THR A 13 -9.23 -24.90 3.22
C THR A 13 -8.79 -23.66 4.02
N ILE A 14 -7.71 -23.80 4.77
CA ILE A 14 -6.89 -22.70 5.29
C ILE A 14 -5.85 -22.35 4.22
N VAL A 15 -5.88 -21.13 3.71
CA VAL A 15 -4.92 -20.63 2.72
C VAL A 15 -3.90 -19.73 3.40
N VAL A 16 -2.62 -19.97 3.10
CA VAL A 16 -1.48 -19.33 3.78
C VAL A 16 -0.50 -18.81 2.73
N GLY A 17 -0.28 -17.48 2.70
CA GLY A 17 0.69 -16.80 1.83
C GLY A 17 1.96 -16.37 2.58
N ALA A 18 3.11 -16.23 1.93
CA ALA A 18 4.40 -16.07 2.61
C ALA A 18 4.89 -14.61 2.70
N THR A 19 5.68 -14.29 3.73
CA THR A 19 6.52 -13.08 3.77
C THR A 19 7.98 -13.46 3.51
N VAL A 20 8.50 -13.00 2.39
CA VAL A 20 9.92 -13.10 2.01
C VAL A 20 10.51 -11.68 2.03
N PHE A 21 11.79 -11.55 2.41
CA PHE A 21 12.39 -10.25 2.67
C PHE A 21 12.85 -9.58 1.37
N ASP A 22 12.44 -8.33 1.20
CA ASP A 22 12.84 -7.47 0.08
C ASP A 22 14.31 -7.01 0.20
N PHE A 23 14.91 -6.59 -0.91
CA PHE A 23 16.31 -6.14 -0.95
C PHE A 23 17.34 -7.16 -0.38
N PRO A 24 17.24 -8.46 -0.70
CA PRO A 24 18.20 -9.42 -0.20
C PRO A 24 19.59 -9.10 -0.74
N LEU A 25 20.63 -9.24 0.08
CA LEU A 25 22.00 -9.07 -0.40
C LEU A 25 22.49 -10.29 -1.21
N ARG A 26 21.89 -11.47 -1.01
CA ARG A 26 22.27 -12.72 -1.69
C ARG A 26 21.13 -13.19 -2.57
N ASN A 27 21.46 -13.87 -3.67
CA ASN A 27 20.47 -14.44 -4.56
C ASN A 27 20.05 -15.84 -4.09
N ASN A 28 19.39 -15.90 -2.93
CA ASN A 28 18.94 -17.14 -2.30
C ASN A 28 17.56 -17.01 -1.64
N ASN A 29 16.80 -15.97 -1.98
CA ASN A 29 15.44 -15.82 -1.49
C ASN A 29 14.58 -17.01 -1.98
N PRO A 30 13.79 -17.64 -1.10
CA PRO A 30 12.86 -18.66 -1.53
C PRO A 30 11.71 -18.06 -2.36
N PRO A 31 11.07 -18.86 -3.24
CA PRO A 31 9.80 -18.49 -3.84
C PRO A 31 8.69 -18.28 -2.80
N GLY A 32 7.75 -17.42 -3.15
CA GLY A 32 6.61 -16.96 -2.34
C GLY A 32 5.39 -17.87 -2.37
N ASP A 33 5.59 -19.17 -2.55
CA ASP A 33 4.54 -20.16 -2.77
C ASP A 33 3.41 -20.08 -1.74
N VAL A 34 2.17 -20.18 -2.23
CA VAL A 34 0.95 -20.18 -1.41
C VAL A 34 0.50 -21.62 -1.18
N ARG A 35 0.02 -21.93 0.02
CA ARG A 35 -0.35 -23.30 0.41
C ARG A 35 -1.77 -23.36 0.94
N GLY A 36 -2.48 -24.42 0.57
CA GLY A 36 -3.79 -24.76 1.11
C GLY A 36 -3.71 -25.97 2.03
N PHE A 37 -4.31 -25.86 3.21
CA PHE A 37 -4.38 -26.94 4.19
C PHE A 37 -5.83 -27.28 4.52
N ASP A 38 -6.11 -28.56 4.75
CA ASP A 38 -7.42 -28.99 5.23
C ASP A 38 -7.68 -28.41 6.63
N ILE A 39 -8.81 -27.73 6.81
CA ILE A 39 -9.12 -27.00 8.04
C ILE A 39 -9.30 -27.91 9.26
N ARG A 40 -9.67 -29.19 9.07
CA ARG A 40 -9.95 -30.12 10.17
C ARG A 40 -8.71 -30.87 10.62
N THR A 41 -7.83 -31.21 9.68
CA THR A 41 -6.69 -32.11 9.89
C THR A 41 -5.35 -31.42 9.83
N GLY A 42 -5.27 -30.21 9.26
CA GLY A 42 -4.03 -29.49 9.01
C GLY A 42 -3.15 -30.10 7.93
N LYS A 43 -3.64 -31.11 7.18
CA LYS A 43 -2.88 -31.73 6.08
C LYS A 43 -2.78 -30.78 4.89
N LEU A 44 -1.60 -30.71 4.28
CA LEU A 44 -1.38 -29.98 3.02
C LEU A 44 -2.26 -30.58 1.92
N LYS A 45 -3.10 -29.76 1.29
CA LYS A 45 -3.94 -30.11 0.14
C LYS A 45 -3.22 -29.83 -1.17
N TRP A 46 -2.66 -28.64 -1.30
CA TRP A 46 -2.01 -28.15 -2.52
C TRP A 46 -0.95 -27.09 -2.21
N THR A 47 -0.05 -26.88 -3.18
CA THR A 47 0.90 -25.75 -3.20
C THR A 47 0.81 -25.09 -4.56
N PHE A 48 0.58 -23.78 -4.57
CA PHE A 48 0.63 -22.94 -5.75
C PHE A 48 2.03 -22.32 -5.85
N HIS A 49 2.72 -22.59 -6.96
CA HIS A 49 4.06 -22.04 -7.21
C HIS A 49 3.95 -20.65 -7.80
N ALA A 50 4.42 -19.66 -7.05
CA ALA A 50 4.28 -18.27 -7.43
C ALA A 50 5.30 -17.85 -8.50
N VAL A 51 6.51 -18.42 -8.40
CA VAL A 51 7.48 -18.50 -9.49
C VAL A 51 7.31 -19.88 -10.14
N PRO A 52 7.03 -19.98 -11.45
CA PRO A 52 6.71 -21.23 -12.10
C PRO A 52 7.89 -22.19 -12.12
N ARG A 53 7.61 -23.51 -12.13
CA ARG A 53 8.62 -24.57 -12.23
C ARG A 53 8.64 -25.22 -13.60
N GLU A 54 9.64 -26.05 -13.84
CA GLU A 54 9.81 -26.76 -15.12
C GLU A 54 8.52 -27.46 -15.57
N GLY A 55 8.05 -27.12 -16.77
CA GLY A 55 6.82 -27.68 -17.34
C GLY A 55 5.52 -27.03 -16.87
N GLU A 56 5.56 -26.04 -15.99
CA GLU A 56 4.40 -25.24 -15.60
C GLU A 56 4.16 -24.07 -16.57
N PRO A 57 2.91 -23.58 -16.68
CA PRO A 57 2.60 -22.38 -17.45
C PRO A 57 3.45 -21.18 -17.03
N TYR A 58 3.72 -20.28 -17.99
CA TYR A 58 4.43 -19.02 -17.81
C TYR A 58 5.94 -19.12 -17.55
N THR A 59 6.54 -20.31 -17.57
CA THR A 59 8.01 -20.44 -17.53
C THR A 59 8.70 -19.67 -18.66
N GLU A 60 8.05 -19.53 -19.82
CA GLU A 60 8.53 -18.75 -20.96
C GLU A 60 8.59 -17.23 -20.70
N THR A 61 7.86 -16.72 -19.69
CA THR A 61 7.90 -15.31 -19.28
C THR A 61 9.09 -14.97 -18.37
N TRP A 62 9.88 -15.98 -18.01
CA TRP A 62 11.11 -15.88 -17.23
C TRP A 62 12.27 -16.29 -18.12
N GLU A 63 12.77 -15.35 -18.92
CA GLU A 63 13.84 -15.59 -19.89
C GLU A 63 15.08 -16.17 -19.19
N ASN A 64 15.88 -16.92 -19.94
CA ASN A 64 17.12 -17.57 -19.48
C ASN A 64 16.91 -18.51 -18.27
N GLU A 65 15.72 -19.11 -18.15
CA GLU A 65 15.33 -19.97 -17.03
C GLU A 65 15.52 -19.29 -15.65
N SER A 66 15.36 -17.96 -15.59
CA SER A 66 15.56 -17.21 -14.35
C SER A 66 14.64 -17.68 -13.21
N TRP A 67 13.48 -18.27 -13.54
CA TRP A 67 12.58 -18.94 -12.60
C TRP A 67 13.25 -20.02 -11.73
N ARG A 68 14.37 -20.62 -12.17
CA ARG A 68 15.14 -21.60 -11.37
C ARG A 68 15.88 -20.98 -10.18
N LYS A 69 16.10 -19.66 -10.20
CA LYS A 69 16.96 -18.95 -9.23
C LYS A 69 16.22 -17.86 -8.47
N MET A 70 15.22 -17.24 -9.07
CA MET A 70 14.52 -16.10 -8.47
C MET A 70 13.53 -16.54 -7.39
N GLY A 71 13.38 -15.69 -6.38
CA GLY A 71 12.45 -15.86 -5.27
C GLY A 71 11.47 -14.68 -5.13
N ASN A 72 10.96 -14.45 -3.92
CA ASN A 72 9.84 -13.56 -3.64
C ASN A 72 8.61 -13.94 -4.48
N THR A 73 7.96 -12.99 -5.14
CA THR A 73 6.65 -13.20 -5.76
C THR A 73 5.69 -13.81 -4.73
N ASN A 74 5.50 -13.12 -3.62
CA ASN A 74 4.85 -13.66 -2.43
C ASN A 74 3.61 -12.86 -2.03
N VAL A 75 2.64 -13.55 -1.41
CA VAL A 75 1.47 -12.92 -0.78
C VAL A 75 1.82 -12.63 0.68
N TRP A 76 2.48 -11.50 0.95
CA TRP A 76 2.90 -11.12 2.30
C TRP A 76 1.83 -10.39 3.10
N SER A 77 0.77 -9.92 2.43
CA SER A 77 -0.32 -9.15 3.02
C SER A 77 -1.63 -9.96 3.05
N MET A 78 -2.72 -9.29 3.42
CA MET A 78 -4.05 -9.89 3.55
C MET A 78 -4.62 -10.32 2.19
N MET A 79 -5.37 -11.42 2.20
CA MET A 79 -6.12 -11.97 1.07
C MET A 79 -7.62 -11.67 1.24
N SER A 80 -8.41 -11.91 0.20
CA SER A 80 -9.87 -11.98 0.32
C SER A 80 -10.39 -13.28 -0.30
N ALA A 81 -11.61 -13.67 0.05
CA ALA A 81 -12.21 -14.91 -0.43
C ALA A 81 -13.73 -14.78 -0.57
N ASP A 82 -14.28 -15.45 -1.58
CA ASP A 82 -15.71 -15.62 -1.78
C ASP A 82 -16.10 -17.05 -1.35
N GLN A 83 -16.92 -17.17 -0.31
CA GLN A 83 -17.37 -18.46 0.21
C GLN A 83 -18.38 -19.17 -0.70
N GLU A 84 -19.17 -18.42 -1.46
CA GLU A 84 -20.18 -18.99 -2.38
C GLU A 84 -19.49 -19.66 -3.56
N LEU A 85 -18.49 -18.98 -4.14
CA LEU A 85 -17.68 -19.53 -5.24
C LEU A 85 -16.65 -20.55 -4.72
N GLY A 86 -16.18 -20.38 -3.48
CA GLY A 86 -15.05 -21.13 -2.94
C GLY A 86 -13.70 -20.64 -3.49
N TYR A 87 -13.63 -19.37 -3.87
CA TYR A 87 -12.45 -18.75 -4.48
C TYR A 87 -11.67 -17.91 -3.48
N VAL A 88 -10.35 -17.85 -3.68
CA VAL A 88 -9.43 -16.98 -2.93
C VAL A 88 -8.68 -16.07 -3.89
N TYR A 89 -8.56 -14.79 -3.52
CA TYR A 89 -7.92 -13.74 -4.31
C TYR A 89 -6.60 -13.34 -3.66
N LEU A 90 -5.52 -13.51 -4.42
CA LEU A 90 -4.14 -13.48 -3.94
C LEU A 90 -3.39 -12.28 -4.55
N PRO A 91 -3.07 -11.25 -3.76
CA PRO A 91 -2.27 -10.11 -4.22
C PRO A 91 -0.77 -10.45 -4.13
N PHE A 92 -0.12 -10.67 -5.27
CA PHE A 92 1.30 -11.03 -5.33
C PHE A 92 2.25 -9.83 -5.35
N GLY A 93 3.41 -10.02 -4.71
CA GLY A 93 4.51 -9.06 -4.69
C GLY A 93 5.50 -9.16 -5.84
N THR A 94 6.52 -8.30 -5.78
CA THR A 94 7.60 -8.18 -6.76
C THR A 94 8.60 -9.35 -6.62
N PRO A 95 9.26 -9.81 -7.71
CA PRO A 95 10.30 -10.83 -7.62
C PRO A 95 11.60 -10.26 -7.09
N THR A 96 12.40 -11.13 -6.48
CA THR A 96 13.79 -10.78 -6.21
C THR A 96 14.54 -10.60 -7.53
N ASN A 97 15.34 -9.55 -7.76
CA ASN A 97 15.55 -8.33 -6.97
C ASN A 97 14.55 -7.23 -7.36
N ASP A 98 14.02 -6.49 -6.39
CA ASP A 98 12.84 -5.64 -6.58
C ASP A 98 13.11 -4.34 -7.37
N TYR A 99 14.38 -3.96 -7.56
CA TYR A 99 14.80 -2.73 -8.29
C TYR A 99 15.79 -3.00 -9.42
N TYR A 100 16.17 -4.25 -9.65
CA TYR A 100 17.03 -4.66 -10.75
C TYR A 100 16.57 -6.02 -11.29
N GLY A 101 16.06 -6.01 -12.51
CA GLY A 101 15.51 -7.15 -13.24
C GLY A 101 16.48 -7.77 -14.25
N GLY A 102 17.72 -7.27 -14.37
CA GLY A 102 18.67 -7.74 -15.39
C GLY A 102 19.12 -9.21 -15.29
N ASP A 103 18.81 -9.91 -14.20
CA ASP A 103 19.01 -11.36 -14.04
C ASP A 103 17.72 -12.18 -14.28
N ARG A 104 16.59 -11.51 -14.54
CA ARG A 104 15.25 -12.07 -14.70
C ARG A 104 14.43 -11.40 -15.80
N HIS A 105 14.98 -11.28 -17.00
CA HIS A 105 14.26 -10.68 -18.14
C HIS A 105 12.92 -11.40 -18.42
N GLY A 106 12.00 -10.65 -19.03
CA GLY A 106 10.63 -11.08 -19.31
C GLY A 106 9.63 -10.57 -18.27
N ASP A 107 8.34 -10.81 -18.52
CA ASP A 107 7.25 -10.25 -17.70
C ASP A 107 7.17 -10.84 -16.29
N ASN A 108 7.80 -12.00 -16.07
CA ASN A 108 7.91 -12.66 -14.77
C ASN A 108 6.56 -13.04 -14.13
N VAL A 109 5.60 -13.55 -14.91
CA VAL A 109 4.29 -13.99 -14.39
C VAL A 109 4.47 -15.12 -13.37
N TYR A 110 3.91 -15.09 -12.15
CA TYR A 110 2.78 -14.31 -11.62
C TYR A 110 3.16 -13.11 -10.73
N ALA A 111 4.31 -12.50 -10.95
CA ALA A 111 4.72 -11.33 -10.18
C ALA A 111 3.77 -10.15 -10.34
N GLU A 112 3.59 -9.39 -9.24
CA GLU A 112 2.76 -8.17 -9.23
C GLU A 112 1.38 -8.38 -9.86
N SER A 113 0.79 -9.54 -9.59
CA SER A 113 -0.46 -10.01 -10.17
C SER A 113 -1.52 -10.22 -9.09
N ILE A 114 -2.77 -10.01 -9.45
CA ILE A 114 -3.91 -10.57 -8.72
C ILE A 114 -4.18 -11.95 -9.30
N VAL A 115 -4.19 -12.99 -8.45
CA VAL A 115 -4.44 -14.37 -8.86
C VAL A 115 -5.66 -14.90 -8.11
N CYS A 116 -6.64 -15.42 -8.83
CA CYS A 116 -7.79 -16.11 -8.26
C CYS A 116 -7.59 -17.62 -8.35
N LEU A 117 -7.67 -18.31 -7.22
CA LEU A 117 -7.59 -19.78 -7.15
C LEU A 117 -8.92 -20.37 -6.68
N ASP A 118 -9.27 -21.57 -7.17
CA ASP A 118 -10.20 -22.44 -6.44
C ASP A 118 -9.50 -22.90 -5.16
N ALA A 119 -10.08 -22.59 -4.01
CA ALA A 119 -9.41 -22.83 -2.74
C ALA A 119 -9.34 -24.33 -2.36
N ARG A 120 -10.13 -25.19 -2.97
CA ARG A 120 -10.15 -26.64 -2.68
C ARG A 120 -9.05 -27.35 -3.43
N SER A 121 -8.84 -27.01 -4.71
CA SER A 121 -7.83 -27.64 -5.58
C SER A 121 -6.51 -26.87 -5.67
N GLY A 122 -6.52 -25.55 -5.49
CA GLY A 122 -5.38 -24.67 -5.74
C GLY A 122 -5.19 -24.33 -7.22
N GLU A 123 -6.12 -24.71 -8.09
CA GLU A 123 -6.07 -24.41 -9.52
C GLU A 123 -6.39 -22.94 -9.79
N VAL A 124 -5.69 -22.35 -10.76
CA VAL A 124 -5.93 -20.98 -11.20
C VAL A 124 -7.25 -20.90 -11.93
N VAL A 125 -8.14 -20.02 -11.47
CA VAL A 125 -9.39 -19.68 -12.16
C VAL A 125 -9.10 -18.59 -13.19
N TRP A 126 -8.48 -17.50 -12.73
CA TRP A 126 -8.05 -16.38 -13.56
C TRP A 126 -6.92 -15.62 -12.85
N HIS A 127 -6.18 -14.79 -13.60
CA HIS A 127 -5.20 -13.87 -13.02
C HIS A 127 -5.08 -12.63 -13.92
N PHE A 128 -4.56 -11.53 -13.35
CA PHE A 128 -4.19 -10.33 -14.08
C PHE A 128 -2.90 -9.75 -13.52
N GLN A 129 -1.91 -9.49 -14.38
CA GLN A 129 -0.65 -8.88 -13.99
C GLN A 129 -0.75 -7.35 -14.06
N THR A 130 -0.50 -6.68 -12.93
CA THR A 130 -0.63 -5.21 -12.83
C THR A 130 0.66 -4.46 -13.15
N ILE A 131 1.80 -5.15 -13.15
CA ILE A 131 3.11 -4.58 -13.51
C ILE A 131 3.89 -5.61 -14.32
N HIS A 132 4.30 -5.25 -15.53
CA HIS A 132 5.17 -6.08 -16.37
C HIS A 132 6.63 -5.81 -16.04
N HIS A 133 7.40 -6.86 -15.73
CA HIS A 133 8.83 -6.74 -15.41
C HIS A 133 9.12 -5.64 -14.37
N GLY A 134 8.50 -5.70 -13.20
CA GLY A 134 8.61 -4.61 -12.23
C GLY A 134 10.01 -4.43 -11.64
N VAL A 135 10.45 -3.18 -11.54
CA VAL A 135 11.71 -2.74 -10.91
C VAL A 135 11.50 -1.55 -9.96
N TRP A 136 10.30 -1.47 -9.38
CA TRP A 136 9.84 -0.32 -8.58
C TRP A 136 9.24 -0.72 -7.22
N ASP A 137 9.22 -2.01 -6.87
CA ASP A 137 8.56 -2.52 -5.66
C ASP A 137 7.06 -2.12 -5.60
N TYR A 138 6.33 -2.37 -6.69
CA TYR A 138 4.91 -2.09 -6.83
C TYR A 138 4.04 -3.33 -6.59
N ALA A 139 4.41 -4.13 -5.59
CA ALA A 139 3.62 -5.24 -5.08
C ALA A 139 2.14 -4.86 -4.83
N LEU A 140 1.22 -5.78 -5.13
CA LEU A 140 -0.14 -5.68 -4.62
C LEU A 140 -0.13 -5.99 -3.12
N ALA A 141 -0.42 -4.97 -2.33
CA ALA A 141 -0.11 -4.97 -0.90
C ALA A 141 -1.34 -5.05 -0.01
N SER A 142 -2.56 -5.12 -0.55
CA SER A 142 -3.81 -5.05 0.23
C SER A 142 -4.76 -6.19 -0.11
N ALA A 143 -5.66 -6.53 0.83
CA ALA A 143 -6.75 -7.45 0.54
C ALA A 143 -7.67 -6.84 -0.53
N PRO A 144 -7.95 -7.56 -1.63
CA PRO A 144 -8.95 -7.12 -2.59
C PRO A 144 -10.34 -7.00 -1.96
N ASN A 145 -11.08 -5.94 -2.26
CA ASN A 145 -12.45 -5.76 -1.80
C ASN A 145 -13.41 -6.53 -2.70
N LEU A 146 -14.20 -7.45 -2.13
CA LEU A 146 -15.35 -8.01 -2.84
C LEU A 146 -16.51 -7.02 -2.76
N ILE A 147 -16.96 -6.54 -3.92
CA ILE A 147 -17.96 -5.48 -4.03
C ILE A 147 -19.06 -5.93 -5.00
N ASP A 148 -20.31 -5.65 -4.64
CA ASP A 148 -21.46 -5.88 -5.52
C ASP A 148 -21.89 -4.51 -6.04
N ILE A 149 -21.80 -4.31 -7.36
CA ILE A 149 -21.98 -3.00 -8.01
C ILE A 149 -22.91 -3.13 -9.22
N VAL A 150 -23.42 -1.98 -9.69
CA VAL A 150 -24.24 -1.89 -10.89
C VAL A 150 -23.58 -0.94 -11.87
N VAL A 151 -23.09 -1.48 -12.99
CA VAL A 151 -22.43 -0.69 -14.05
C VAL A 151 -23.26 -0.78 -15.31
N ASP A 152 -23.67 0.37 -15.85
CA ASP A 152 -24.52 0.47 -17.05
C ASP A 152 -25.80 -0.40 -16.98
N GLY A 153 -26.37 -0.52 -15.78
CA GLY A 153 -27.58 -1.31 -15.51
C GLY A 153 -27.34 -2.81 -15.34
N ARG A 154 -26.10 -3.29 -15.42
CA ARG A 154 -25.72 -4.69 -15.14
C ARG A 154 -25.22 -4.83 -13.70
N GLU A 155 -25.81 -5.75 -12.96
CA GLU A 155 -25.27 -6.20 -11.67
C GLU A 155 -23.98 -7.00 -11.90
N ILE A 156 -22.92 -6.64 -11.17
CA ILE A 156 -21.61 -7.29 -11.24
C ILE A 156 -21.15 -7.59 -9.81
N LYS A 157 -20.89 -8.87 -9.55
CA LYS A 157 -20.15 -9.34 -8.39
C LYS A 157 -18.67 -9.15 -8.68
N ALA A 158 -18.10 -8.05 -8.20
CA ALA A 158 -16.75 -7.62 -8.56
C ALA A 158 -15.73 -7.82 -7.42
N VAL A 159 -14.46 -7.76 -7.80
CA VAL A 159 -13.31 -7.65 -6.90
C VAL A 159 -12.50 -6.40 -7.31
N ALA A 160 -12.26 -5.52 -6.34
CA ALA A 160 -11.50 -4.29 -6.52
C ALA A 160 -10.17 -4.35 -5.76
N VAL A 161 -9.08 -4.00 -6.44
CA VAL A 161 -7.72 -4.04 -5.91
C VAL A 161 -7.12 -2.64 -5.94
N VAL A 162 -6.94 -2.01 -4.78
CA VAL A 162 -6.17 -0.77 -4.65
C VAL A 162 -4.68 -1.09 -4.60
N SER A 163 -3.90 -0.46 -5.47
CA SER A 163 -2.49 -0.82 -5.68
C SER A 163 -1.50 0.24 -5.14
N LYS A 164 -0.23 -0.15 -5.02
CA LYS A 164 0.85 0.78 -4.70
C LYS A 164 1.02 1.88 -5.75
N VAL A 165 0.73 1.62 -7.03
CA VAL A 165 0.73 2.64 -8.10
C VAL A 165 -0.50 3.54 -8.09
N ALA A 166 -1.29 3.51 -7.02
CA ALA A 166 -2.44 4.39 -6.81
C ALA A 166 -3.57 4.27 -7.84
N MET A 167 -3.67 3.10 -8.49
CA MET A 167 -4.77 2.73 -9.37
C MET A 167 -5.66 1.70 -8.66
N THR A 168 -6.92 1.60 -9.12
CA THR A 168 -7.85 0.57 -8.65
C THR A 168 -8.23 -0.32 -9.81
N TYR A 169 -7.77 -1.57 -9.78
CA TYR A 169 -8.12 -2.58 -10.78
C TYR A 169 -9.41 -3.28 -10.36
N VAL A 170 -10.39 -3.40 -11.27
CA VAL A 170 -11.71 -3.94 -10.94
C VAL A 170 -12.12 -4.99 -11.96
N PHE A 171 -12.45 -6.18 -11.45
CA PHE A 171 -12.77 -7.36 -12.25
C PHE A 171 -14.09 -7.98 -11.79
N ASP A 172 -14.83 -8.62 -12.69
CA ASP A 172 -15.80 -9.63 -12.29
C ASP A 172 -15.06 -10.71 -11.50
N ARG A 173 -15.51 -10.97 -10.26
CA ARG A 173 -14.75 -11.81 -9.34
C ARG A 173 -14.78 -13.29 -9.68
N ALA A 174 -15.73 -13.72 -10.51
CA ALA A 174 -15.81 -15.11 -10.96
C ALA A 174 -14.95 -15.36 -12.20
N THR A 175 -14.90 -14.40 -13.13
CA THR A 175 -14.30 -14.61 -14.46
C THR A 175 -12.97 -13.89 -14.67
N GLY A 176 -12.67 -12.84 -13.89
CA GLY A 176 -11.52 -11.97 -14.11
C GLY A 176 -11.72 -10.97 -15.26
N GLU A 177 -12.92 -10.91 -15.86
CA GLU A 177 -13.23 -9.91 -16.87
C GLU A 177 -13.15 -8.50 -16.30
N HIS A 178 -12.51 -7.59 -17.03
CA HIS A 178 -12.37 -6.20 -16.56
C HIS A 178 -13.74 -5.53 -16.52
N VAL A 179 -14.07 -4.86 -15.41
CA VAL A 179 -15.31 -4.08 -15.31
C VAL A 179 -15.23 -2.81 -16.16
N TRP A 180 -14.07 -2.13 -16.13
CA TRP A 180 -13.77 -1.00 -17.01
C TRP A 180 -12.47 -1.26 -17.77
N PRO A 181 -12.25 -0.59 -18.92
CA PRO A 181 -11.03 -0.79 -19.70
C PRO A 181 -9.75 -0.57 -18.89
N ILE A 182 -8.79 -1.47 -19.10
CA ILE A 182 -7.39 -1.34 -18.68
C ILE A 182 -6.57 -1.29 -19.97
N VAL A 183 -5.74 -0.26 -20.10
CA VAL A 183 -5.07 0.08 -21.36
C VAL A 183 -3.56 -0.11 -21.22
N GLU A 184 -2.99 -0.96 -22.06
CA GLU A 184 -1.54 -1.05 -22.25
C GLU A 184 -1.00 0.26 -22.79
N THR A 185 -0.28 0.99 -21.94
CA THR A 185 0.23 2.32 -22.24
C THR A 185 1.75 2.26 -22.39
N PRO A 186 2.32 2.79 -23.48
CA PRO A 186 3.77 2.93 -23.61
C PRO A 186 4.37 3.72 -22.46
N VAL A 187 5.45 3.20 -21.87
CA VAL A 187 6.19 3.85 -20.78
C VAL A 187 7.65 4.03 -21.18
N ASP A 188 8.42 4.79 -20.38
CA ASP A 188 9.86 4.84 -20.57
C ASP A 188 10.48 3.49 -20.20
N TYR A 189 10.93 2.76 -21.22
CA TYR A 189 11.59 1.46 -21.07
C TYR A 189 13.10 1.55 -21.33
N HIS A 190 13.64 2.75 -21.53
CA HIS A 190 15.05 2.98 -21.82
C HIS A 190 15.88 3.03 -20.54
N SER A 191 16.04 1.87 -19.89
CA SER A 191 16.98 1.76 -18.77
C SER A 191 18.42 1.95 -19.25
N ARG A 192 19.17 2.75 -18.48
CA ARG A 192 20.61 2.95 -18.68
C ARG A 192 21.46 2.04 -17.80
N ILE A 193 20.82 1.28 -16.92
CA ILE A 193 21.50 0.30 -16.07
C ILE A 193 21.95 -0.88 -16.95
N PRO A 194 23.26 -1.19 -17.00
CA PRO A 194 23.78 -2.30 -17.79
C PRO A 194 23.09 -3.63 -17.48
N GLY A 195 22.57 -4.27 -18.52
CA GLY A 195 21.90 -5.57 -18.44
C GLY A 195 20.42 -5.50 -18.08
N GLU A 196 19.85 -4.32 -17.84
CA GLU A 196 18.42 -4.16 -17.57
C GLU A 196 17.60 -4.09 -18.88
N LYS A 197 16.42 -4.72 -18.90
CA LYS A 197 15.51 -4.75 -20.06
C LYS A 197 14.07 -4.62 -19.57
N LEU A 198 13.58 -3.39 -19.53
CA LEU A 198 12.22 -3.08 -19.07
C LEU A 198 11.15 -3.43 -20.10
N SER A 199 9.93 -3.68 -19.62
CA SER A 199 8.75 -3.81 -20.47
C SER A 199 8.44 -2.48 -21.16
N ARG A 200 7.92 -2.56 -22.40
CA ARG A 200 7.59 -1.38 -23.22
C ARG A 200 6.28 -0.72 -22.84
N THR A 201 5.37 -1.48 -22.23
CA THR A 201 4.04 -1.02 -21.83
C THR A 201 3.78 -1.43 -20.39
N GLN A 202 2.84 -0.72 -19.77
CA GLN A 202 2.26 -1.06 -18.48
C GLN A 202 0.74 -0.88 -18.53
N PRO A 203 -0.03 -1.64 -17.72
CA PRO A 203 -1.48 -1.54 -17.69
C PRO A 203 -1.94 -0.32 -16.86
N PHE A 204 -2.71 0.58 -17.49
CA PHE A 204 -3.33 1.74 -16.84
C PHE A 204 -4.84 1.57 -16.75
N THR A 205 -5.41 1.79 -15.56
CA THR A 205 -6.87 1.76 -15.35
C THR A 205 -7.52 3.02 -15.91
N THR A 206 -8.66 2.88 -16.59
CA THR A 206 -9.46 4.05 -17.02
C THR A 206 -10.40 4.56 -15.94
N ARG A 207 -10.89 3.66 -15.06
CA ARG A 207 -11.80 3.95 -13.97
C ARG A 207 -11.58 3.00 -12.79
N PRO A 208 -11.76 3.46 -11.54
CA PRO A 208 -11.78 4.87 -11.16
C PRO A 208 -10.46 5.60 -11.50
N PRO A 209 -10.44 6.95 -11.53
CA PRO A 209 -9.19 7.66 -11.76
C PRO A 209 -8.20 7.40 -10.61
N PRO A 210 -6.88 7.56 -10.85
CA PRO A 210 -5.87 7.41 -9.81
C PRO A 210 -6.15 8.29 -8.59
N PHE A 211 -5.85 7.77 -7.39
CA PHE A 211 -6.06 8.49 -6.12
C PHE A 211 -4.79 9.20 -5.59
N GLU A 212 -3.66 9.04 -6.29
CA GLU A 212 -2.42 9.80 -6.09
C GLU A 212 -1.85 10.27 -7.43
N THR A 213 -0.90 11.20 -7.36
CA THR A 213 -0.10 11.61 -8.52
C THR A 213 0.77 10.46 -9.03
N LEU A 214 0.78 10.26 -10.34
CA LEU A 214 1.50 9.18 -11.02
C LEU A 214 2.82 9.66 -11.62
N GLY A 215 3.76 10.00 -10.75
CA GLY A 215 5.07 10.55 -11.12
C GLY A 215 5.35 11.86 -10.41
N ILE A 216 6.38 12.56 -10.90
CA ILE A 216 6.76 13.89 -10.45
C ILE A 216 7.11 14.73 -11.69
N ASP A 217 6.47 15.88 -11.80
CA ASP A 217 6.86 16.99 -12.66
C ASP A 217 7.16 18.24 -11.81
N TYR A 218 7.70 19.29 -12.44
CA TYR A 218 7.97 20.58 -11.82
C TYR A 218 6.71 21.27 -11.27
N ASP A 219 5.53 20.96 -11.81
CA ASP A 219 4.25 21.50 -11.34
C ASP A 219 3.75 20.84 -10.05
N ASP A 220 4.31 19.67 -9.70
CA ASP A 220 4.02 18.97 -8.44
C ASP A 220 4.85 19.50 -7.27
N LEU A 221 5.83 20.37 -7.51
CA LEU A 221 6.68 20.96 -6.48
C LEU A 221 5.93 22.02 -5.68
N ILE A 222 6.19 22.11 -4.38
CA ILE A 222 5.57 23.12 -3.52
C ILE A 222 5.72 24.54 -4.09
N ASP A 223 4.66 25.32 -3.96
CA ASP A 223 4.57 26.69 -4.44
C ASP A 223 3.80 27.62 -3.49
N PHE A 224 3.80 27.28 -2.19
CA PHE A 224 3.18 28.10 -1.14
C PHE A 224 3.65 29.57 -1.20
N THR A 225 4.92 29.81 -1.53
CA THR A 225 5.46 31.12 -1.88
C THR A 225 6.41 31.03 -3.08
N PRO A 226 6.68 32.14 -3.80
CA PRO A 226 7.68 32.17 -4.87
C PRO A 226 9.07 31.72 -4.43
N GLU A 227 9.48 32.04 -3.20
CA GLU A 227 10.79 31.68 -2.64
C GLU A 227 10.89 30.17 -2.42
N LEU A 228 9.87 29.56 -1.83
CA LEU A 228 9.80 28.12 -1.63
C LEU A 228 9.78 27.37 -2.95
N ARG A 229 9.03 27.87 -3.94
CA ARG A 229 9.04 27.32 -5.31
C ARG A 229 10.45 27.39 -5.89
N ALA A 230 11.11 28.55 -5.85
CA ALA A 230 12.45 28.71 -6.39
C ALA A 230 13.49 27.79 -5.72
N GLU A 231 13.37 27.54 -4.42
CA GLU A 231 14.22 26.58 -3.70
C GLU A 231 13.91 25.13 -4.11
N ALA A 232 12.63 24.74 -4.23
CA ALA A 232 12.23 23.43 -4.74
C ALA A 232 12.82 23.17 -6.13
N PHE A 233 12.77 24.15 -7.04
CA PHE A 233 13.37 24.07 -8.37
C PHE A 233 14.89 23.92 -8.36
N LYS A 234 15.60 24.43 -7.34
CA LYS A 234 17.04 24.22 -7.21
C LYS A 234 17.32 22.80 -6.75
N VAL A 235 16.61 22.34 -5.73
CA VAL A 235 16.80 21.03 -5.11
C VAL A 235 16.45 19.90 -6.07
N ILE A 236 15.36 20.02 -6.84
CA ILE A 236 14.90 18.95 -7.75
C ILE A 236 15.91 18.66 -8.87
N ARG A 237 16.76 19.62 -9.25
CA ARG A 237 17.74 19.48 -10.34
C ARG A 237 18.80 18.44 -10.08
N ASP A 238 19.05 18.09 -8.82
CA ASP A 238 20.00 17.04 -8.46
C ASP A 238 19.44 15.62 -8.69
N TYR A 239 18.16 15.51 -9.09
CA TYR A 239 17.45 14.24 -9.22
C TYR A 239 16.92 14.04 -10.64
N VAL A 240 16.59 12.78 -10.94
CA VAL A 240 15.77 12.40 -12.10
C VAL A 240 14.32 12.37 -11.66
N ILE A 241 13.44 12.97 -12.45
CA ILE A 241 11.99 12.98 -12.25
C ILE A 241 11.31 12.53 -13.54
N GLY A 242 10.05 12.11 -13.44
CA GLY A 242 9.28 11.65 -14.58
C GLY A 242 8.00 10.93 -14.17
N PRO A 243 7.34 10.23 -15.11
CA PRO A 243 6.11 9.48 -14.85
C PRO A 243 6.35 8.31 -13.88
N VAL A 244 5.28 7.72 -13.36
CA VAL A 244 5.28 6.62 -12.36
C VAL A 244 6.22 5.44 -12.67
N PHE A 245 6.46 5.14 -13.95
CA PHE A 245 7.36 4.09 -14.43
C PHE A 245 8.71 4.62 -14.92
N THR A 246 9.20 5.72 -14.36
CA THR A 246 10.56 6.22 -14.65
C THR A 246 11.58 5.15 -14.26
N PRO A 247 12.50 4.74 -15.17
CA PRO A 247 13.52 3.75 -14.87
C PRO A 247 14.41 4.13 -13.68
N PRO A 248 14.79 3.17 -12.83
CA PRO A 248 15.84 3.40 -11.85
C PRO A 248 17.17 3.82 -12.52
N ILE A 249 18.00 4.54 -11.77
CA ILE A 249 19.31 5.00 -12.24
C ILE A 249 20.45 4.43 -11.39
N VAL A 250 21.64 4.37 -11.98
CA VAL A 250 22.88 4.18 -11.19
C VAL A 250 23.21 5.49 -10.48
N HIS A 251 23.64 5.40 -9.22
CA HIS A 251 24.04 6.56 -8.43
C HIS A 251 25.16 7.35 -9.12
N GLY A 252 24.96 8.65 -9.30
CA GLY A 252 25.93 9.55 -9.94
C GLY A 252 25.83 9.60 -11.46
N GLU A 253 24.95 8.80 -12.08
CA GLU A 253 24.67 8.87 -13.51
C GLU A 253 24.22 10.28 -13.90
N ASP A 254 24.90 10.89 -14.87
CA ASP A 254 24.74 12.30 -15.28
C ASP A 254 24.81 13.32 -14.13
N GLY A 255 25.56 13.01 -13.07
CA GLY A 255 25.64 13.85 -11.88
C GLY A 255 24.38 13.83 -11.00
N LYS A 256 23.43 12.93 -11.27
CA LYS A 256 22.19 12.79 -10.51
C LYS A 256 22.38 11.93 -9.28
N ARG A 257 21.74 12.32 -8.17
CA ARG A 257 21.85 11.66 -6.87
C ARG A 257 20.96 10.43 -6.75
N ALA A 258 19.79 10.47 -7.39
CA ALA A 258 18.75 9.46 -7.39
C ALA A 258 17.66 9.85 -8.40
N TYR A 259 16.80 8.90 -8.77
CA TYR A 259 15.49 9.23 -9.30
C TYR A 259 14.50 9.39 -8.15
N LEU A 260 13.49 10.22 -8.33
CA LEU A 260 12.39 10.36 -7.39
C LEU A 260 11.20 9.52 -7.88
N GLN A 261 10.93 8.44 -7.15
CA GLN A 261 9.81 7.55 -7.40
C GLN A 261 8.55 8.10 -6.74
N ASN A 262 7.45 8.24 -7.49
CA ASN A 262 6.14 8.58 -6.94
C ASN A 262 5.01 7.88 -7.72
N PRO A 263 4.12 7.13 -7.06
CA PRO A 263 4.19 6.74 -5.64
C PRO A 263 5.49 5.99 -5.29
N GLY A 264 6.05 6.17 -4.10
CA GLY A 264 7.29 5.48 -3.73
C GLY A 264 7.08 3.99 -3.41
N PRO A 265 8.11 3.26 -2.91
CA PRO A 265 8.02 1.85 -2.54
C PRO A 265 6.88 1.51 -1.57
N GLY A 266 6.51 2.48 -0.74
CA GLY A 266 5.42 2.34 0.19
C GLY A 266 4.02 2.51 -0.43
N GLY A 267 3.95 2.84 -1.72
CA GLY A 267 2.73 3.01 -2.50
C GLY A 267 1.87 4.20 -2.13
N GLY A 268 0.86 4.45 -2.97
CA GLY A 268 -0.29 5.29 -2.65
C GLY A 268 -1.23 4.57 -1.68
N ALA A 269 -1.61 3.33 -2.00
CA ALA A 269 -2.27 2.40 -1.07
C ALA A 269 -1.33 1.25 -0.71
N ASN A 270 -1.45 0.75 0.52
CA ASN A 270 -0.61 -0.34 1.04
C ASN A 270 -1.47 -1.32 1.87
N TRP A 271 -0.90 -2.03 2.85
CA TRP A 271 -1.57 -3.12 3.60
C TRP A 271 -2.86 -2.76 4.31
N THR A 272 -3.17 -1.49 4.50
CA THR A 272 -4.46 -1.04 5.03
C THR A 272 -5.64 -1.28 4.11
N GLY A 273 -5.40 -1.34 2.79
CA GLY A 273 -6.45 -1.49 1.79
C GLY A 273 -7.49 -0.37 1.82
N ALA A 274 -8.67 -0.69 1.29
CA ALA A 274 -9.81 0.19 1.25
C ALA A 274 -11.02 -0.46 1.95
N SER A 275 -12.04 0.35 2.24
CA SER A 275 -13.32 -0.14 2.77
C SER A 275 -14.46 0.25 1.84
N PHE A 276 -15.44 -0.63 1.72
CA PHE A 276 -16.58 -0.47 0.81
C PHE A 276 -17.88 -0.41 1.60
N ASP A 277 -18.79 0.47 1.17
CA ASP A 277 -20.16 0.52 1.67
C ASP A 277 -21.13 -0.10 0.65
N PRO A 278 -21.75 -1.25 0.96
CA PRO A 278 -22.70 -1.92 0.07
C PRO A 278 -24.08 -1.24 0.02
N GLU A 279 -24.43 -0.33 0.93
CA GLU A 279 -25.69 0.42 0.83
C GLU A 279 -25.60 1.55 -0.21
N THR A 280 -24.40 2.11 -0.40
CA THR A 280 -24.17 3.26 -1.30
C THR A 280 -23.28 2.95 -2.49
N ASN A 281 -22.67 1.76 -2.54
CA ASN A 281 -21.66 1.34 -3.51
C ASN A 281 -20.44 2.27 -3.59
N ILE A 282 -20.01 2.80 -2.44
CA ILE A 282 -18.87 3.72 -2.37
C ILE A 282 -17.66 3.00 -1.79
N LEU A 283 -16.51 3.13 -2.47
CA LEU A 283 -15.21 2.66 -2.00
C LEU A 283 -14.43 3.84 -1.39
N TYR A 284 -13.91 3.66 -0.17
CA TYR A 284 -13.11 4.65 0.55
C TYR A 284 -11.66 4.18 0.62
N VAL A 285 -10.77 4.93 -0.03
CA VAL A 285 -9.36 4.60 -0.21
C VAL A 285 -8.51 5.57 0.61
N PRO A 286 -7.92 5.15 1.74
CA PRO A 286 -6.87 5.91 2.40
C PRO A 286 -5.58 5.84 1.58
N SER A 287 -4.92 6.98 1.38
CA SER A 287 -3.67 7.02 0.61
C SER A 287 -2.67 8.05 1.11
N LEU A 288 -1.40 7.87 0.74
CA LEU A 288 -0.28 8.73 1.10
C LEU A 288 0.56 9.12 -0.12
N THR A 289 0.94 10.39 -0.20
CA THR A 289 2.06 10.82 -1.04
C THR A 289 3.36 10.54 -0.29
N ARG A 290 3.94 9.36 -0.55
CA ARG A 290 5.22 8.90 0.02
C ARG A 290 6.24 8.62 -1.08
N PRO A 291 6.80 9.66 -1.72
CA PRO A 291 7.83 9.48 -2.73
C PRO A 291 9.11 8.89 -2.14
N GLY A 292 9.90 8.20 -2.97
CA GLY A 292 11.20 7.64 -2.59
C GLY A 292 12.33 8.21 -3.45
N ALA A 293 13.43 8.61 -2.82
CA ALA A 293 14.67 8.96 -3.54
C ALA A 293 15.56 7.72 -3.64
N ILE A 294 15.66 7.14 -4.84
CA ILE A 294 16.25 5.81 -5.05
C ILE A 294 17.33 5.86 -6.13
N SER A 295 18.40 5.11 -5.92
CA SER A 295 19.44 4.87 -6.93
C SER A 295 20.02 3.49 -6.72
N LEU A 296 20.72 2.95 -7.70
CA LEU A 296 21.45 1.69 -7.59
C LEU A 296 22.96 1.91 -7.53
N SER A 297 23.66 1.06 -6.81
CA SER A 297 25.13 0.99 -6.84
C SER A 297 25.59 -0.45 -6.97
N ALA A 298 26.74 -0.64 -7.61
CA ALA A 298 27.45 -1.91 -7.49
C ALA A 298 27.80 -2.13 -6.01
N PRO A 299 27.31 -3.20 -5.37
CA PRO A 299 27.61 -3.47 -3.97
C PRO A 299 29.04 -4.02 -3.82
N ASP A 300 29.52 -4.08 -2.58
CA ASP A 300 30.72 -4.86 -2.23
C ASP A 300 30.48 -6.34 -2.58
N PRO A 301 31.25 -6.95 -3.50
CA PRO A 301 31.07 -8.35 -3.89
C PRO A 301 31.26 -9.33 -2.72
N ALA A 302 31.98 -8.94 -1.67
CA ALA A 302 32.10 -9.76 -0.47
C ALA A 302 30.79 -9.82 0.32
N ARG A 303 29.89 -8.83 0.14
CA ARG A 303 28.62 -8.69 0.88
C ARG A 303 27.39 -9.04 0.06
N SER A 304 27.45 -8.93 -1.26
CA SER A 304 26.31 -9.19 -2.13
C SER A 304 26.66 -9.95 -3.40
N ASP A 305 25.73 -10.82 -3.83
CA ASP A 305 25.83 -11.54 -5.11
C ASP A 305 25.16 -10.77 -6.26
N TRP A 306 24.51 -9.65 -5.97
CA TRP A 306 23.82 -8.84 -6.97
C TRP A 306 24.77 -7.90 -7.68
N ARG A 307 24.53 -7.69 -8.98
CA ARG A 307 25.25 -6.66 -9.77
C ARG A 307 24.94 -5.25 -9.27
N TYR A 308 23.72 -5.04 -8.78
CA TYR A 308 23.26 -3.77 -8.24
C TYR A 308 22.48 -3.97 -6.94
N SER A 309 22.72 -3.09 -5.98
CA SER A 309 21.95 -2.97 -4.74
C SER A 309 21.29 -1.60 -4.67
N ILE A 310 20.11 -1.57 -4.06
CA ILE A 310 19.36 -0.34 -3.84
C ILE A 310 20.07 0.56 -2.81
N ASN A 311 20.14 1.84 -3.13
CA ASN A 311 20.44 2.91 -2.19
C ASN A 311 19.18 3.77 -2.02
N ARG A 312 18.58 3.70 -0.83
CA ARG A 312 17.51 4.62 -0.43
C ARG A 312 18.12 5.86 0.22
N ARG A 313 17.65 7.03 -0.19
CA ARG A 313 18.05 8.32 0.39
C ARG A 313 16.82 8.97 1.04
N PRO A 314 17.01 9.78 2.10
CA PRO A 314 15.95 10.66 2.56
C PRO A 314 15.45 11.54 1.42
N MET A 315 14.14 11.74 1.34
CA MET A 315 13.57 12.69 0.39
C MET A 315 14.12 14.10 0.66
N PRO A 316 14.51 14.84 -0.38
CA PRO A 316 14.85 16.25 -0.22
C PRO A 316 13.68 17.04 0.37
N ARG A 317 14.00 18.09 1.11
CA ARG A 317 13.05 19.02 1.73
C ARG A 317 13.44 20.46 1.39
N VAL A 318 12.48 21.36 1.47
CA VAL A 318 12.65 22.80 1.24
C VAL A 318 12.35 23.50 2.55
N GLN A 319 13.38 24.06 3.20
CA GLN A 319 13.24 24.65 4.53
C GLN A 319 12.56 23.74 5.57
N GLY A 320 12.72 22.42 5.47
CA GLY A 320 12.05 21.43 6.33
C GLY A 320 10.67 20.96 5.84
N LEU A 321 10.05 21.66 4.89
CA LEU A 321 8.79 21.25 4.24
C LEU A 321 9.00 20.10 3.24
N PRO A 322 7.99 19.24 3.02
CA PRO A 322 8.02 18.28 1.93
C PRO A 322 8.24 18.96 0.56
N LEU A 323 8.91 18.26 -0.36
CA LEU A 323 9.21 18.79 -1.69
C LEU A 323 7.98 18.91 -2.59
N LEU A 324 7.04 17.96 -2.47
CA LEU A 324 5.83 17.89 -3.30
C LEU A 324 4.67 18.66 -2.66
N LYS A 325 3.66 19.00 -3.46
CA LYS A 325 2.41 19.61 -3.01
C LYS A 325 1.57 18.68 -2.12
N PRO A 326 0.80 19.23 -1.18
CA PRO A 326 -0.23 18.49 -0.43
C PRO A 326 -1.45 18.17 -1.32
N PRO A 327 -2.39 17.31 -0.89
CA PRO A 327 -2.43 16.63 0.42
C PRO A 327 -1.30 15.61 0.60
N TYR A 328 -0.70 15.46 1.77
CA TYR A 328 0.35 14.44 1.97
C TYR A 328 -0.20 13.07 2.36
N ARG A 329 -1.41 13.07 2.90
CA ARG A 329 -2.21 11.90 3.25
C ARG A 329 -3.68 12.28 3.11
N ARG A 330 -4.52 11.36 2.68
CA ARG A 330 -5.92 11.63 2.34
C ARG A 330 -6.80 10.41 2.44
N ILE A 331 -8.11 10.64 2.36
CA ILE A 331 -9.13 9.64 2.05
C ILE A 331 -9.81 10.07 0.76
N THR A 332 -9.96 9.14 -0.18
CA THR A 332 -10.67 9.34 -1.45
C THR A 332 -11.90 8.45 -1.49
N ALA A 333 -13.05 9.00 -1.86
CA ALA A 333 -14.28 8.23 -2.07
C ALA A 333 -14.58 8.07 -3.57
N PHE A 334 -14.89 6.85 -3.99
CA PHE A 334 -15.27 6.52 -5.35
C PHE A 334 -16.67 5.91 -5.40
N ASP A 335 -17.53 6.44 -6.27
CA ASP A 335 -18.75 5.76 -6.68
C ASP A 335 -18.36 4.59 -7.60
N MET A 336 -18.55 3.36 -7.13
CA MET A 336 -18.15 2.16 -7.86
C MET A 336 -19.20 1.68 -8.86
N ASN A 337 -20.38 2.28 -8.92
CA ASN A 337 -21.31 2.05 -10.04
C ASN A 337 -20.81 2.76 -11.30
N ARG A 338 -20.12 3.89 -11.13
CA ARG A 338 -19.64 4.74 -12.23
C ARG A 338 -18.13 4.76 -12.40
N GLY A 339 -17.39 4.34 -11.38
CA GLY A 339 -15.93 4.47 -11.32
C GLY A 339 -15.50 5.95 -11.32
N GLU A 340 -16.16 6.78 -10.51
CA GLU A 340 -15.93 8.23 -10.46
C GLU A 340 -15.55 8.68 -9.05
N MET A 341 -14.62 9.64 -8.96
CA MET A 341 -14.26 10.24 -7.68
C MET A 341 -15.39 11.15 -7.21
N LEU A 342 -15.89 10.92 -5.99
CA LEU A 342 -16.91 11.75 -5.36
C LEU A 342 -16.28 12.92 -4.61
N TRP A 343 -15.30 12.60 -3.76
CA TRP A 343 -14.56 13.57 -2.97
C TRP A 343 -13.20 13.01 -2.58
N GLN A 344 -12.30 13.91 -2.22
CA GLN A 344 -10.99 13.60 -1.65
C GLN A 344 -10.67 14.64 -0.60
N VAL A 345 -10.34 14.20 0.62
CA VAL A 345 -10.05 15.10 1.74
C VAL A 345 -8.70 14.80 2.38
N PRO A 346 -7.94 15.82 2.79
CA PRO A 346 -6.70 15.64 3.54
C PRO A 346 -6.96 14.98 4.91
N LEU A 347 -6.10 14.03 5.29
CA LEU A 347 -6.14 13.31 6.56
C LEU A 347 -4.91 13.71 7.41
N GLY A 348 -5.16 14.50 8.45
CA GLY A 348 -4.16 15.19 9.27
C GLY A 348 -3.97 16.67 8.91
N GLU A 349 -3.48 17.46 9.88
CA GLU A 349 -3.25 18.91 9.70
C GLU A 349 -2.11 19.22 8.73
N GLY A 350 -1.08 18.37 8.69
CA GLY A 350 0.14 18.60 7.94
C GLY A 350 0.96 19.78 8.46
N PRO A 351 1.99 20.23 7.74
CA PRO A 351 2.94 21.24 8.24
C PRO A 351 2.39 22.68 8.15
N ARG A 352 1.06 22.89 8.24
CA ARG A 352 0.39 24.19 8.06
C ARG A 352 0.86 25.26 9.06
N ASP A 353 1.31 24.85 10.23
CA ASP A 353 1.81 25.74 11.30
C ASP A 353 3.33 25.96 11.21
N HIS A 354 3.97 25.51 10.13
CA HIS A 354 5.39 25.74 9.90
C HIS A 354 5.68 27.24 9.68
N PRO A 355 6.72 27.83 10.30
CA PRO A 355 6.97 29.29 10.23
C PRO A 355 7.03 29.88 8.81
N ALA A 356 7.48 29.09 7.83
CA ALA A 356 7.54 29.53 6.43
C ALA A 356 6.16 29.66 5.74
N ILE A 357 5.10 29.06 6.29
CA ILE A 357 3.77 29.01 5.66
C ILE A 357 2.60 29.28 6.61
N GLU A 358 2.81 29.39 7.92
CA GLU A 358 1.78 29.65 8.94
C GLU A 358 0.95 30.90 8.60
N HIS A 359 1.62 31.97 8.13
CA HIS A 359 0.99 33.23 7.74
C HIS A 359 -0.01 33.12 6.57
N LEU A 360 0.00 32.01 5.83
CA LEU A 360 -0.93 31.75 4.73
C LEU A 360 -2.29 31.22 5.21
N ASN A 361 -2.40 30.80 6.48
CA ASN A 361 -3.63 30.27 7.09
C ASN A 361 -4.29 29.17 6.23
N LEU A 362 -3.48 28.21 5.79
CA LEU A 362 -3.92 27.12 4.91
C LEU A 362 -4.91 26.19 5.64
N GLY A 363 -5.73 25.46 4.87
CA GLY A 363 -6.52 24.34 5.39
C GLY A 363 -5.65 23.16 5.81
N ARG A 364 -6.29 22.02 6.10
CA ARG A 364 -5.60 20.76 6.38
C ARG A 364 -4.77 20.36 5.17
N LEU A 365 -3.51 19.96 5.36
CA LEU A 365 -2.61 19.57 4.28
C LEU A 365 -2.35 18.07 4.23
N GLY A 366 -2.92 17.30 5.15
CA GLY A 366 -2.62 15.88 5.29
C GLY A 366 -1.26 15.67 5.95
N THR A 367 -1.17 14.66 6.78
CA THR A 367 0.07 14.36 7.50
C THR A 367 1.13 13.78 6.55
N PRO A 368 2.34 14.36 6.47
CA PRO A 368 3.40 13.79 5.64
C PRO A 368 3.97 12.51 6.24
N PRO A 369 4.42 11.56 5.40
CA PRO A 369 5.07 10.36 5.90
C PRO A 369 6.38 10.73 6.64
N GLN A 370 6.54 10.22 7.85
CA GLN A 370 7.79 10.32 8.62
C GLN A 370 8.47 8.95 8.75
N ASP A 371 9.80 8.95 8.69
CA ASP A 371 10.61 7.74 8.85
C ASP A 371 10.39 7.10 10.23
N GLY A 372 9.84 5.88 10.23
CA GLY A 372 9.66 5.05 11.41
C GLY A 372 8.36 5.28 12.19
N VAL A 373 7.36 5.93 11.60
CA VAL A 373 6.01 6.03 12.15
C VAL A 373 5.03 5.37 11.17
N VAL A 374 4.47 4.22 11.57
CA VAL A 374 3.44 3.51 10.82
C VAL A 374 2.10 3.82 11.48
N THR A 375 1.37 4.81 10.96
CA THR A 375 -0.04 5.03 11.31
C THR A 375 -0.93 4.74 10.12
N GLU A 376 -0.63 3.65 9.41
CA GLU A 376 -1.50 3.10 8.38
C GLU A 376 -2.57 2.26 9.09
N GLY A 377 -3.52 2.92 9.77
CA GLY A 377 -4.63 2.27 10.48
C GLY A 377 -5.85 2.02 9.62
N GLY A 378 -5.80 2.24 8.30
CA GLY A 378 -6.95 1.99 7.41
C GLY A 378 -8.18 2.84 7.74
N VAL A 379 -9.33 2.40 7.23
CA VAL A 379 -10.61 3.09 7.36
C VAL A 379 -11.71 2.11 7.76
N LEU A 380 -12.50 2.46 8.77
CA LEU A 380 -13.72 1.76 9.11
C LEU A 380 -14.91 2.55 8.56
N VAL A 381 -15.73 1.90 7.75
CA VAL A 381 -16.96 2.50 7.22
C VAL A 381 -18.14 1.94 8.00
N THR A 382 -18.97 2.85 8.48
CA THR A 382 -20.26 2.56 9.12
C THR A 382 -21.38 3.15 8.27
N LYS A 383 -22.64 2.96 8.69
CA LYS A 383 -23.80 3.49 7.96
C LYS A 383 -23.72 5.00 7.69
N THR A 384 -23.11 5.79 8.58
CA THR A 384 -23.06 7.26 8.43
C THR A 384 -21.66 7.85 8.44
N LEU A 385 -20.65 7.12 8.93
CA LEU A 385 -19.32 7.66 9.17
C LEU A 385 -18.22 6.85 8.49
N VAL A 386 -17.19 7.56 8.03
CA VAL A 386 -15.87 7.01 7.73
C VAL A 386 -14.96 7.35 8.90
N ILE A 387 -14.37 6.34 9.53
CA ILE A 387 -13.55 6.48 10.73
C ILE A 387 -12.11 6.09 10.42
N SER A 388 -11.15 6.91 10.84
CA SER A 388 -9.71 6.63 10.69
C SER A 388 -8.92 7.19 11.87
N ILE A 389 -7.60 7.10 11.78
CA ILE A 389 -6.66 7.57 12.82
C ILE A 389 -5.65 8.56 12.24
N GLU A 390 -5.29 9.56 13.05
CA GLU A 390 -4.25 10.54 12.73
C GLU A 390 -3.16 10.51 13.82
N PRO A 391 -1.87 10.42 13.50
CA PRO A 391 -0.78 10.54 14.48
C PRO A 391 -0.63 11.97 15.01
N ILE A 392 -0.34 12.15 16.31
CA ILE A 392 0.03 13.48 16.87
C ILE A 392 1.46 13.87 16.47
N VAL A 393 2.42 12.93 16.52
CA VAL A 393 3.84 13.16 16.19
C VAL A 393 4.03 13.80 14.83
N ASP A 394 3.25 13.34 13.86
CA ASP A 394 3.43 13.76 12.49
C ASP A 394 2.74 15.10 12.18
N GLU A 395 1.90 15.61 13.08
CA GLU A 395 1.29 16.95 12.99
C GLU A 395 2.17 18.04 13.58
N LEU A 396 2.84 17.77 14.70
CA LEU A 396 3.67 18.78 15.39
C LEU A 396 5.13 18.78 14.94
N GLY A 397 5.56 17.79 14.14
CA GLY A 397 6.96 17.62 13.75
C GLY A 397 7.92 17.28 14.91
N ASP A 398 7.37 17.14 16.11
CA ASP A 398 8.08 16.79 17.33
C ASP A 398 8.06 15.27 17.53
N ARG A 399 9.23 14.64 17.36
CA ARG A 399 9.42 13.20 17.56
C ARG A 399 9.19 12.74 19.00
N SER A 400 9.08 13.67 19.95
CA SER A 400 8.79 13.39 21.35
C SER A 400 7.30 13.47 21.71
N ALA A 401 6.47 14.04 20.82
CA ALA A 401 5.02 13.98 20.98
C ALA A 401 4.57 12.51 20.96
N ASN A 402 3.45 12.20 21.61
CA ASN A 402 2.94 10.84 21.71
C ASN A 402 1.42 10.88 21.63
N GLY A 403 0.81 9.88 21.00
CA GLY A 403 -0.63 9.78 20.87
C GLY A 403 -1.15 9.82 19.44
N SER A 404 -2.47 9.85 19.30
CA SER A 404 -3.18 9.86 18.03
C SER A 404 -4.52 10.56 18.19
N TYR A 405 -5.15 10.91 17.08
CA TYR A 405 -6.55 11.27 17.02
C TYR A 405 -7.36 10.13 16.41
N LEU A 406 -8.53 9.87 16.98
CA LEU A 406 -9.60 9.15 16.33
C LEU A 406 -10.46 10.17 15.59
N VAL A 407 -10.57 10.03 14.27
CA VAL A 407 -11.33 10.96 13.43
C VAL A 407 -12.51 10.28 12.78
N ALA A 408 -13.61 11.02 12.66
CA ALA A 408 -14.81 10.59 11.96
C ALA A 408 -15.22 11.66 10.94
N PHE A 409 -15.45 11.21 9.72
CA PHE A 409 -15.88 12.04 8.60
C PHE A 409 -17.31 11.68 8.21
N ASP A 410 -18.06 12.67 7.76
CA ASP A 410 -19.32 12.47 7.06
C ASP A 410 -19.05 11.65 5.79
N LYS A 411 -19.78 10.54 5.67
CA LYS A 411 -19.55 9.55 4.62
C LYS A 411 -19.84 10.11 3.21
N ALA A 412 -20.83 10.99 3.08
CA ALA A 412 -21.27 11.50 1.79
C ALA A 412 -20.38 12.64 1.27
N THR A 413 -19.86 13.47 2.18
CA THR A 413 -19.18 14.73 1.83
C THR A 413 -17.68 14.75 2.16
N GLY A 414 -17.23 13.86 3.05
CA GLY A 414 -15.86 13.89 3.60
C GLY A 414 -15.64 14.98 4.65
N GLU A 415 -16.69 15.68 5.11
CA GLU A 415 -16.57 16.69 6.17
C GLU A 415 -16.08 16.05 7.47
N LEU A 416 -15.09 16.65 8.14
CA LEU A 416 -14.62 16.19 9.45
C LEU A 416 -15.68 16.53 10.51
N LEU A 417 -16.34 15.52 11.07
CA LEU A 417 -17.41 15.67 12.07
C LEU A 417 -16.90 15.60 13.51
N ALA A 418 -15.90 14.75 13.75
CA ALA A 418 -15.35 14.57 15.08
C ALA A 418 -13.86 14.24 15.03
N ARG A 419 -13.14 14.74 16.02
CA ARG A 419 -11.71 14.49 16.22
C ARG A 419 -11.43 14.37 17.71
N LEU A 420 -11.08 13.17 18.16
CA LEU A 420 -10.86 12.85 19.56
C LEU A 420 -9.37 12.57 19.79
N GLU A 421 -8.73 13.34 20.67
CA GLU A 421 -7.36 13.07 21.09
C GLU A 421 -7.29 11.82 21.96
N VAL A 422 -6.30 10.99 21.69
CA VAL A 422 -6.00 9.74 22.38
C VAL A 422 -4.53 9.77 22.77
N GLU A 423 -4.25 9.64 24.08
CA GLU A 423 -2.88 9.65 24.63
C GLU A 423 -2.00 8.47 24.15
N ARG A 424 -2.55 7.54 23.35
CA ARG A 424 -1.87 6.35 22.83
C ARG A 424 -1.72 6.43 21.34
N SER A 425 -0.56 6.00 20.85
CA SER A 425 -0.31 5.82 19.42
C SER A 425 -1.16 4.66 18.90
N LEU A 426 -2.18 4.98 18.09
CA LEU A 426 -3.02 4.01 17.42
C LEU A 426 -2.31 3.53 16.15
N HIS A 427 -2.39 2.23 15.85
CA HIS A 427 -1.71 1.64 14.70
C HIS A 427 -2.49 0.50 14.04
N GLY A 428 -3.47 -0.10 14.72
CA GLY A 428 -4.33 -1.13 14.13
C GLY A 428 -5.48 -0.56 13.30
N GLY A 429 -6.04 -1.41 12.44
CA GLY A 429 -7.32 -1.17 11.76
C GLY A 429 -8.47 -0.98 12.75
N PRO A 430 -9.25 0.12 12.70
CA PRO A 430 -10.46 0.22 13.49
C PRO A 430 -11.45 -0.86 13.10
N MET A 431 -12.04 -1.49 14.10
CA MET A 431 -13.15 -2.43 13.95
C MET A 431 -14.32 -2.00 14.82
N THR A 432 -15.50 -2.55 14.58
CA THR A 432 -16.68 -2.29 15.42
C THR A 432 -17.44 -3.58 15.74
N TYR A 433 -18.09 -3.61 16.90
CA TYR A 433 -18.94 -4.73 17.32
C TYR A 433 -20.05 -4.24 18.26
N MET A 434 -21.09 -5.09 18.43
CA MET A 434 -22.16 -4.88 19.39
C MET A 434 -21.95 -5.75 20.63
N HIS A 435 -22.14 -5.18 21.81
CA HIS A 435 -22.16 -5.92 23.07
C HIS A 435 -23.19 -5.29 24.01
N GLU A 436 -24.09 -6.12 24.55
CA GLU A 436 -25.18 -5.69 25.45
C GLU A 436 -25.98 -4.48 24.92
N GLY A 437 -26.31 -4.48 23.62
CA GLY A 437 -27.07 -3.40 22.98
C GLY A 437 -26.28 -2.10 22.73
N ARG A 438 -24.97 -2.07 22.99
CA ARG A 438 -24.10 -0.92 22.75
C ARG A 438 -23.06 -1.23 21.68
N GLN A 439 -22.86 -0.28 20.77
CA GLN A 439 -21.81 -0.34 19.75
C GLN A 439 -20.48 0.14 20.32
N TYR A 440 -19.42 -0.59 20.00
CA TYR A 440 -18.04 -0.25 20.35
C TYR A 440 -17.20 -0.13 19.10
N ILE A 441 -16.27 0.82 19.08
CA ILE A 441 -15.15 0.88 18.13
C ILE A 441 -13.92 0.40 18.86
N LEU A 442 -13.21 -0.58 18.32
CA LEU A 442 -11.99 -1.14 18.90
C LEU A 442 -10.80 -0.85 18.01
N ILE A 443 -9.69 -0.41 18.58
CA ILE A 443 -8.46 -0.08 17.86
C ILE A 443 -7.25 -0.57 18.66
N ALA A 444 -6.32 -1.25 17.99
CA ALA A 444 -5.04 -1.58 18.60
C ALA A 444 -4.14 -0.32 18.67
N GLY A 445 -3.58 -0.09 19.85
CA GLY A 445 -2.68 1.02 20.13
C GLY A 445 -1.61 0.65 21.16
N GLY A 446 -0.83 1.63 21.60
CA GLY A 446 0.20 1.47 22.63
C GLY A 446 1.64 1.39 22.10
N GLY A 447 2.60 1.62 23.00
CA GLY A 447 4.05 1.62 22.74
C GLY A 447 4.60 2.80 21.90
N GLU A 448 5.80 3.29 22.24
CA GLU A 448 6.68 3.94 21.24
C GLU A 448 7.14 2.86 20.26
N ARG A 449 6.99 3.13 18.95
CA ARG A 449 7.45 2.32 17.79
C ARG A 449 7.18 0.80 17.88
N PRO A 450 6.35 0.21 17.00
CA PRO A 450 6.25 -1.25 16.91
C PRO A 450 7.60 -1.83 16.45
N GLY A 451 8.33 -2.45 17.38
CA GLY A 451 9.32 -3.49 17.06
C GLY A 451 8.61 -4.83 16.83
N PRO A 452 9.23 -5.79 16.13
CA PRO A 452 8.64 -7.11 15.92
C PRO A 452 8.35 -7.81 17.26
N GLY A 453 7.12 -8.27 17.47
CA GLY A 453 6.77 -9.23 18.53
C GLY A 453 6.20 -8.69 19.85
N THR A 454 5.62 -7.49 19.89
CA THR A 454 4.95 -6.99 21.13
C THR A 454 3.56 -7.64 21.29
N PRO A 455 3.28 -8.40 22.36
CA PRO A 455 1.96 -9.00 22.60
C PRO A 455 0.90 -7.94 22.91
N VAL A 456 -0.30 -8.14 22.38
CA VAL A 456 -1.48 -7.30 22.64
C VAL A 456 -2.17 -7.77 23.93
N GLU A 457 -2.28 -6.91 24.95
CA GLU A 457 -3.16 -7.12 26.10
C GLU A 457 -4.46 -6.31 25.91
N ALA A 458 -5.63 -6.94 26.03
CA ALA A 458 -6.91 -6.25 25.93
C ALA A 458 -7.17 -5.41 27.20
N VAL A 459 -7.34 -4.09 27.07
CA VAL A 459 -7.69 -3.21 28.19
C VAL A 459 -8.88 -2.32 27.80
N ALA A 460 -10.08 -2.63 28.29
CA ALA A 460 -11.23 -1.79 28.07
C ALA A 460 -11.06 -0.44 28.81
N VAL A 461 -10.85 0.65 28.07
CA VAL A 461 -10.86 2.01 28.64
C VAL A 461 -12.25 2.59 28.49
N ALA A 462 -13.06 2.52 29.56
CA ALA A 462 -14.27 3.33 29.67
C ALA A 462 -13.88 4.77 30.00
N GLY A 463 -14.49 5.73 29.30
CA GLY A 463 -14.11 7.15 29.36
C GLY A 463 -13.90 7.68 30.78
N ALA A 464 -12.77 8.35 30.99
CA ALA A 464 -12.58 9.32 32.04
C ALA A 464 -11.38 10.22 31.72
N THR A 465 -11.63 11.53 31.81
CA THR A 465 -10.63 12.59 31.92
C THR A 465 -9.82 12.41 33.20
N ARG A 466 -8.57 11.93 33.12
CA ARG A 466 -7.56 12.15 34.18
C ARG A 466 -6.15 11.96 33.62
N PRO A 467 -5.20 12.87 33.95
CA PRO A 467 -3.84 12.77 33.48
C PRO A 467 -3.10 11.65 34.23
N THR A 468 -2.65 10.64 33.49
CA THR A 468 -1.71 9.61 33.98
C THR A 468 -0.29 9.89 33.45
N PRO A 469 0.77 9.35 34.10
CA PRO A 469 2.10 9.97 34.09
C PRO A 469 2.79 10.00 32.72
N ARG A 470 3.72 10.96 32.56
CA ARG A 470 4.47 11.39 31.36
C ARG A 470 5.21 10.31 30.53
N HIS A 471 5.15 9.03 30.91
CA HIS A 471 5.76 7.94 30.15
C HIS A 471 4.78 6.76 30.04
N PRO A 472 4.17 6.53 28.85
CA PRO A 472 3.30 5.38 28.65
C PRO A 472 4.12 4.07 28.67
N PRO A 473 3.57 2.96 29.21
CA PRO A 473 4.24 1.66 29.19
C PRO A 473 4.44 1.14 27.75
N ARG A 474 5.49 0.32 27.55
CA ARG A 474 5.87 -0.31 26.25
C ARG A 474 4.91 -1.41 25.75
N LYS A 475 3.66 -1.42 26.20
CA LYS A 475 2.71 -2.51 25.96
C LYS A 475 1.77 -2.15 24.82
N SER A 476 1.41 -3.13 24.00
CA SER A 476 0.30 -3.02 23.06
C SER A 476 -1.01 -3.21 23.81
N GLU A 477 -1.97 -2.33 23.56
CA GLU A 477 -3.28 -2.24 24.20
C GLU A 477 -4.40 -2.27 23.13
N LEU A 478 -5.57 -2.79 23.49
CA LEU A 478 -6.79 -2.61 22.69
C LEU A 478 -7.67 -1.53 23.32
N LEU A 479 -7.89 -0.42 22.62
CA LEU A 479 -8.72 0.68 23.10
C LEU A 479 -10.14 0.54 22.54
N ALA A 480 -11.14 0.62 23.41
CA ALA A 480 -12.55 0.54 23.06
C ALA A 480 -13.25 1.89 23.28
N PHE A 481 -13.93 2.40 22.26
CA PHE A 481 -14.65 3.66 22.27
C PHE A 481 -16.15 3.40 22.10
N ALA A 482 -17.00 4.07 22.87
CA ALA A 482 -18.45 3.98 22.72
C ALA A 482 -19.11 5.26 23.24
N LEU A 483 -20.23 5.66 22.64
CA LEU A 483 -21.04 6.78 23.13
C LEU A 483 -21.48 6.54 24.57
N PRO A 484 -21.58 7.58 25.44
CA PRO A 484 -22.09 7.45 26.79
C PRO A 484 -23.45 6.75 26.86
N ARG A 485 -23.72 6.06 27.97
CA ARG A 485 -25.01 5.43 28.23
C ARG A 485 -26.07 6.46 28.61
#